data_AF-A0A094AFV8-F1
#
_entry.id   AF-A0A094AFV8-F1
#
_cell.length_a   1.000
_cell.length_b   1.000
_cell.length_c   1.000
_cell.angle_alpha   90.00
_cell.angle_beta   90.00
_cell.angle_gamma   90.00
#
_symmetry.space_group_name_H-M   'P 1'
#
loop_
_entity.id
_entity.type
_entity.pdbx_description
1 polymer ?
#
loop_
_entity_poly.entity_id
_entity_poly.type
_entity_poly.pdbx_seq_one_letter_code
_entity_poly.pdbx_strand_id
1 'polypeptide(L)'
;PGAPVLTASMECGTTVALGGSIHIKRRVVYEAPPGSPAITLHSFWMSGSTMLYHRRGGKWREVPFDGCCWGIWDDPDVEVNVSQHECFTSLEAGEAWTREYNMDPTDVGEIPRGVAVGDVFRYRYLGTEMDWWDWGGKKEHAETTVKLPSFISGRVVDPWDNNGRPKLVIPASDAVEFTIV
;
A
#
# COMPACT_ATOMS: atom_id res chain seq x y z
N PRO A 1 1.80 -13.05 -21.78
CA PRO A 1 0.73 -12.18 -21.22
C PRO A 1 1.33 -10.88 -20.68
N GLY A 2 0.61 -9.75 -20.77
CA GLY A 2 1.07 -8.49 -20.17
C GLY A 2 0.94 -8.49 -18.64
N ALA A 3 1.34 -7.40 -18.00
CA ALA A 3 0.99 -7.18 -16.60
C ALA A 3 -0.53 -6.94 -16.46
N PRO A 4 -1.16 -7.38 -15.35
CA PRO A 4 -2.55 -7.06 -15.05
C PRO A 4 -2.70 -5.55 -14.82
N VAL A 5 -3.93 -5.06 -14.93
CA VAL A 5 -4.25 -3.64 -14.71
C VAL A 5 -4.85 -3.50 -13.32
N LEU A 6 -4.29 -2.58 -12.53
CA LEU A 6 -4.77 -2.25 -11.19
C LEU A 6 -5.18 -0.78 -11.13
N THR A 7 -6.24 -0.49 -10.38
CA THR A 7 -6.62 0.89 -10.01
C THR A 7 -6.60 1.05 -8.51
N ALA A 8 -6.41 2.28 -8.02
CA ALA A 8 -6.38 2.58 -6.59
C ALA A 8 -7.31 3.75 -6.26
N SER A 9 -8.05 3.62 -5.15
CA SER A 9 -8.86 4.68 -4.57
C SER A 9 -8.63 4.81 -3.08
N MET A 10 -8.96 5.99 -2.55
CA MET A 10 -8.85 6.35 -1.15
C MET A 10 -10.19 6.91 -0.67
N GLU A 11 -10.54 6.58 0.56
CA GLU A 11 -11.73 7.07 1.26
C GLU A 11 -11.35 7.46 2.69
N CYS A 12 -11.90 8.56 3.18
CA CYS A 12 -11.79 8.96 4.59
C CYS A 12 -12.97 9.83 5.00
N GLY A 13 -13.11 10.07 6.31
CA GLY A 13 -14.02 11.11 6.80
C GLY A 13 -13.61 12.51 6.33
N THR A 14 -14.54 13.46 6.35
CA THR A 14 -14.27 14.85 5.95
C THR A 14 -13.78 15.72 7.12
N THR A 15 -13.90 15.22 8.35
CA THR A 15 -13.56 15.94 9.58
C THR A 15 -12.90 15.03 10.59
N VAL A 16 -11.97 15.56 11.37
CA VAL A 16 -11.35 14.88 12.51
C VAL A 16 -11.25 15.85 13.68
N ALA A 17 -11.56 15.38 14.89
CA ALA A 17 -11.44 16.21 16.08
C ALA A 17 -9.97 16.58 16.33
N LEU A 18 -9.71 17.75 16.92
CA LEU A 18 -8.37 18.11 17.37
C LEU A 18 -7.78 17.03 18.31
N GLY A 19 -6.66 16.42 17.90
CA GLY A 19 -6.03 15.32 18.64
C GLY A 19 -6.70 13.95 18.44
N GLY A 20 -7.71 13.85 17.58
CA GLY A 20 -8.33 12.60 17.17
C GLY A 20 -7.65 11.97 15.95
N SER A 21 -7.97 10.71 15.69
CA SER A 21 -7.51 9.97 14.52
C SER A 21 -8.55 9.96 13.40
N ILE A 22 -8.10 9.83 12.15
CA ILE A 22 -8.98 9.69 10.99
C ILE A 22 -8.84 8.30 10.38
N HIS A 23 -9.97 7.64 10.19
CA HIS A 23 -10.02 6.35 9.51
C HIS A 23 -9.82 6.53 8.00
N ILE A 24 -8.79 5.85 7.47
CA ILE A 24 -8.44 5.84 6.07
C ILE A 24 -8.67 4.44 5.51
N LYS A 25 -9.40 4.39 4.40
CA LYS A 25 -9.60 3.18 3.61
C LYS A 25 -8.94 3.34 2.26
N ARG A 26 -8.07 2.38 1.92
CA ARG A 26 -7.46 2.26 0.59
C ARG A 26 -8.01 1.03 -0.08
N ARG A 27 -8.41 1.18 -1.34
CA ARG A 27 -8.92 0.08 -2.16
C ARG A 27 -8.10 -0.03 -3.43
N VAL A 28 -7.74 -1.25 -3.80
CA VAL A 28 -7.11 -1.57 -5.08
C VAL A 28 -7.90 -2.63 -5.80
N VAL A 29 -8.19 -2.38 -7.07
CA VAL A 29 -9.08 -3.23 -7.88
C VAL A 29 -8.27 -3.85 -9.00
N TYR A 30 -8.44 -5.15 -9.22
CA TYR A 30 -7.96 -5.83 -10.41
C TYR A 30 -8.94 -5.62 -11.57
N GLU A 31 -8.57 -4.74 -12.50
CA GLU A 31 -9.35 -4.39 -13.66
C GLU A 31 -9.22 -5.45 -14.75
N ALA A 32 -10.13 -6.42 -14.75
CA ALA A 32 -10.21 -7.42 -15.79
C ALA A 32 -11.65 -7.87 -16.05
N PRO A 33 -11.98 -8.30 -17.29
CA PRO A 33 -13.28 -8.90 -17.59
C PRO A 33 -13.55 -10.14 -16.73
N PRO A 34 -14.82 -10.41 -16.37
CA PRO A 34 -15.19 -11.65 -15.71
C PRO A 34 -14.69 -12.89 -16.46
N GLY A 35 -14.13 -13.86 -15.73
CA GLY A 35 -13.52 -15.06 -16.30
C GLY A 35 -12.06 -14.89 -16.73
N SER A 36 -11.47 -13.71 -16.55
CA SER A 36 -10.01 -13.56 -16.65
C SER A 36 -9.31 -14.32 -15.52
N PRO A 37 -8.07 -14.80 -15.73
CA PRO A 37 -7.32 -15.47 -14.68
C PRO A 37 -7.13 -14.56 -13.46
N ALA A 38 -7.17 -15.17 -12.28
CA ALA A 38 -6.75 -14.53 -11.04
C ALA A 38 -5.28 -14.10 -11.11
N ILE A 39 -4.91 -13.20 -10.21
CA ILE A 39 -3.52 -12.77 -10.00
C ILE A 39 -3.14 -12.96 -8.55
N THR A 40 -1.86 -13.15 -8.28
CA THR A 40 -1.31 -13.13 -6.92
C THR A 40 -0.15 -12.16 -6.86
N LEU A 41 -0.13 -11.29 -5.85
CA LEU A 41 0.85 -10.21 -5.72
C LEU A 41 1.39 -10.11 -4.30
N HIS A 42 2.61 -9.59 -4.17
CA HIS A 42 3.24 -9.32 -2.88
C HIS A 42 2.70 -7.99 -2.31
N SER A 43 1.68 -8.08 -1.45
CA SER A 43 0.85 -6.97 -1.00
C SER A 43 1.44 -6.17 0.17
N PHE A 44 2.50 -6.66 0.82
CA PHE A 44 3.16 -5.98 1.94
C PHE A 44 3.60 -4.54 1.60
N TRP A 45 4.18 -4.35 0.41
CA TRP A 45 4.75 -3.08 -0.06
C TRP A 45 3.74 -2.01 -0.40
N MET A 46 2.46 -2.34 -0.43
CA MET A 46 1.45 -1.32 -0.67
C MET A 46 1.41 -0.28 0.45
N SER A 47 1.94 -0.57 1.64
CA SER A 47 2.04 0.39 2.75
C SER A 47 2.86 1.66 2.45
N GLY A 48 3.86 1.62 1.57
CA GLY A 48 5.00 2.54 1.64
C GLY A 48 4.96 3.85 0.83
N SER A 49 3.88 4.21 0.14
CA SER A 49 3.92 5.39 -0.76
C SER A 49 2.68 6.27 -0.62
N THR A 50 2.54 6.93 0.51
CA THR A 50 1.51 7.95 0.73
C THR A 50 2.12 9.31 0.97
N MET A 51 1.32 10.35 0.77
CA MET A 51 1.72 11.72 1.05
C MET A 51 0.59 12.48 1.72
N LEU A 52 0.94 13.22 2.76
CA LEU A 52 0.09 14.17 3.42
C LEU A 52 0.50 15.59 3.03
N TYR A 53 -0.50 16.43 2.75
CA TYR A 53 -0.31 17.84 2.47
C TYR A 53 -1.15 18.67 3.44
N HIS A 54 -0.58 19.78 3.92
CA HIS A 54 -1.28 20.78 4.74
C HIS A 54 -1.56 22.03 3.90
N ARG A 55 -2.80 22.53 3.94
CA ARG A 55 -3.18 23.79 3.30
C ARG A 55 -2.79 24.98 4.16
N ARG A 56 -1.74 25.72 3.77
CA ARG A 56 -1.30 26.96 4.45
C ARG A 56 -1.29 28.13 3.47
N GLY A 57 -1.95 29.23 3.82
CA GLY A 57 -2.01 30.43 2.97
C GLY A 57 -2.57 30.14 1.56
N GLY A 58 -3.56 29.23 1.48
CA GLY A 58 -4.19 28.82 0.22
C GLY A 58 -3.38 27.83 -0.64
N LYS A 59 -2.17 27.43 -0.23
CA LYS A 59 -1.32 26.48 -0.97
C LYS A 59 -1.16 25.17 -0.21
N TRP A 60 -1.03 24.07 -0.95
CA TRP A 60 -0.68 22.77 -0.41
C TRP A 60 0.83 22.69 -0.20
N ARG A 61 1.24 22.21 0.98
CA ARG A 61 2.63 21.91 1.31
C ARG A 61 2.72 20.50 1.83
N GLU A 62 3.70 19.74 1.36
CA GLU A 62 3.99 18.41 1.88
C GLU A 62 4.29 18.49 3.38
N VAL A 63 3.71 17.56 4.13
CA VAL A 63 4.09 17.32 5.51
C VAL A 63 5.22 16.29 5.45
N PRO A 64 6.44 16.65 5.88
CA PRO A 64 7.55 15.72 5.84
C PRO A 64 7.25 14.52 6.74
N PHE A 65 7.50 13.33 6.20
CA PHE A 65 7.52 12.11 6.96
C PHE A 65 8.87 12.01 7.66
N ASP A 66 8.91 12.06 8.99
CA ASP A 66 10.16 12.04 9.78
C ASP A 66 10.85 10.67 9.82
N GLY A 67 10.39 9.71 9.02
CA GLY A 67 11.05 8.43 8.83
C GLY A 67 10.76 7.43 9.95
N CYS A 68 10.79 6.15 9.57
CA CYS A 68 10.96 5.04 10.50
C CYS A 68 12.45 4.67 10.51
N CYS A 69 13.04 4.47 11.68
CA CYS A 69 14.38 3.89 11.79
C CYS A 69 14.31 2.38 11.50
N TRP A 70 14.81 1.98 10.34
CA TRP A 70 15.01 0.57 10.03
C TRP A 70 16.27 0.05 10.75
N GLY A 71 16.14 -1.07 11.47
CA GLY A 71 17.28 -1.79 12.04
C GLY A 71 18.09 -2.51 10.97
N ILE A 72 19.35 -2.83 11.28
CA ILE A 72 20.17 -3.76 10.48
C ILE A 72 19.83 -5.17 10.96
N TRP A 73 19.43 -6.04 10.03
CA TRP A 73 19.11 -7.44 10.27
C TRP A 73 20.03 -8.30 9.40
N ASP A 74 20.91 -9.08 10.02
CA ASP A 74 21.92 -9.90 9.32
C ASP A 74 21.54 -11.39 9.24
N ASP A 75 20.31 -11.74 9.62
CA ASP A 75 19.81 -13.12 9.53
C ASP A 75 19.53 -13.52 8.08
N PRO A 76 19.61 -14.82 7.73
CA PRO A 76 19.35 -15.31 6.38
C PRO A 76 17.93 -15.03 5.88
N ASP A 77 17.79 -14.94 4.56
CA ASP A 77 16.48 -14.85 3.90
C ASP A 77 15.59 -16.04 4.24
N VAL A 78 14.29 -15.77 4.36
CA VAL A 78 13.25 -16.73 4.74
C VAL A 78 12.50 -17.17 3.49
N GLU A 79 12.47 -18.47 3.23
CA GLU A 79 11.61 -19.06 2.22
C GLU A 79 10.16 -19.11 2.72
N VAL A 80 9.23 -18.60 1.92
CA VAL A 80 7.81 -18.56 2.23
C VAL A 80 6.99 -19.10 1.07
N ASN A 81 5.87 -19.74 1.40
CA ASN A 81 4.90 -20.21 0.40
C ASN A 81 3.91 -19.10 0.06
N VAL A 82 3.81 -18.76 -1.23
CA VAL A 82 2.99 -17.66 -1.74
C VAL A 82 1.49 -17.84 -1.42
N SER A 83 0.98 -19.08 -1.46
CA SER A 83 -0.45 -19.33 -1.22
C SER A 83 -0.85 -19.21 0.25
N GLN A 84 0.12 -19.38 1.17
CA GLN A 84 -0.12 -19.49 2.61
C GLN A 84 0.32 -18.25 3.39
N HIS A 85 1.27 -17.48 2.87
CA HIS A 85 1.87 -16.36 3.60
C HIS A 85 1.03 -15.07 3.49
N GLU A 86 0.89 -14.34 4.60
CA GLU A 86 0.00 -13.16 4.69
C GLU A 86 0.44 -11.96 3.85
N CYS A 87 1.72 -11.89 3.50
CA CYS A 87 2.26 -10.84 2.63
C CYS A 87 1.84 -11.00 1.16
N PHE A 88 1.12 -12.06 0.80
CA PHE A 88 0.65 -12.31 -0.56
C PHE A 88 -0.86 -12.31 -0.61
N THR A 89 -1.40 -11.71 -1.66
CA THR A 89 -2.84 -11.57 -1.88
C THR A 89 -3.18 -12.03 -3.28
N SER A 90 -4.18 -12.90 -3.40
CA SER A 90 -4.77 -13.28 -4.68
C SER A 90 -6.02 -12.44 -4.93
N LEU A 91 -6.24 -12.04 -6.18
CA LEU A 91 -7.41 -11.31 -6.63
C LEU A 91 -8.01 -11.97 -7.87
N GLU A 92 -9.30 -12.21 -7.81
CA GLU A 92 -10.11 -12.56 -8.98
C GLU A 92 -10.39 -11.31 -9.84
N ALA A 93 -10.78 -11.52 -11.10
CA ALA A 93 -11.13 -10.43 -12.00
C ALA A 93 -12.26 -9.55 -11.42
N GLY A 94 -11.98 -8.25 -11.24
CA GLY A 94 -12.89 -7.29 -10.62
C GLY A 94 -12.89 -7.30 -9.09
N GLU A 95 -12.16 -8.21 -8.46
CA GLU A 95 -12.00 -8.24 -7.00
C GLU A 95 -11.16 -7.04 -6.54
N ALA A 96 -11.44 -6.61 -5.31
CA ALA A 96 -10.69 -5.55 -4.69
C ALA A 96 -10.05 -5.99 -3.38
N TRP A 97 -8.79 -5.64 -3.26
CA TRP A 97 -8.09 -5.65 -1.99
C TRP A 97 -8.31 -4.33 -1.25
N THR A 98 -8.63 -4.41 0.03
CA THR A 98 -8.90 -3.23 0.86
C THR A 98 -7.99 -3.24 2.09
N ARG A 99 -7.32 -2.11 2.34
CA ARG A 99 -6.54 -1.86 3.55
C ARG A 99 -7.14 -0.68 4.31
N GLU A 100 -7.39 -0.89 5.58
CA GLU A 100 -7.94 0.10 6.49
C GLU A 100 -6.94 0.37 7.61
N TYR A 101 -6.75 1.64 7.98
CA TYR A 101 -5.88 2.08 9.07
C TYR A 101 -6.35 3.43 9.59
N ASN A 102 -5.99 3.74 10.82
CA ASN A 102 -6.25 5.06 11.39
C ASN A 102 -4.97 5.87 11.27
N MET A 103 -5.11 7.11 10.81
CA MET A 103 -4.04 8.10 10.85
C MET A 103 -4.14 8.85 12.20
N ASP A 104 -3.24 8.54 13.13
CA ASP A 104 -3.20 9.05 14.50
C ASP A 104 -2.25 10.25 14.62
N PRO A 105 -2.62 11.32 15.33
CA PRO A 105 -1.74 12.46 15.60
C PRO A 105 -0.53 12.16 16.48
N THR A 106 -0.49 11.01 17.14
CA THR A 106 0.63 10.57 17.96
C THR A 106 1.61 9.68 17.22
N ASP A 107 1.20 9.09 16.09
CA ASP A 107 2.07 8.25 15.26
C ASP A 107 2.99 9.10 14.38
N VAL A 108 4.25 8.68 14.32
CA VAL A 108 5.31 9.40 13.60
C VAL A 108 4.94 9.47 12.13
N GLY A 109 4.75 10.69 11.62
CA GLY A 109 4.54 10.95 10.20
C GLY A 109 3.08 10.93 9.71
N GLU A 110 2.11 10.92 10.63
CA GLU A 110 0.69 10.81 10.27
C GLU A 110 -0.08 12.14 10.35
N ILE A 111 -0.17 12.79 11.50
CA ILE A 111 -0.64 14.19 11.59
C ILE A 111 0.41 15.00 12.35
N PRO A 112 0.94 16.12 11.78
CA PRO A 112 2.05 16.84 12.38
C PRO A 112 1.64 17.47 13.72
N ARG A 113 2.58 17.64 14.65
CA ARG A 113 2.28 18.38 15.90
C ARG A 113 1.97 19.85 15.60
N GLY A 114 1.14 20.47 16.46
CA GLY A 114 0.80 21.90 16.35
C GLY A 114 -0.29 22.23 15.33
N VAL A 115 -1.13 21.25 15.00
CA VAL A 115 -2.36 21.46 14.22
C VAL A 115 -3.36 22.31 15.01
N ALA A 116 -4.11 23.15 14.32
CA ALA A 116 -5.19 23.96 14.88
C ALA A 116 -6.54 23.61 14.24
N VAL A 117 -7.62 23.91 14.96
CA VAL A 117 -8.98 23.86 14.40
C VAL A 117 -9.06 24.72 13.15
N GLY A 118 -9.65 24.17 12.08
CA GLY A 118 -9.74 24.77 10.76
C GLY A 118 -8.60 24.42 9.81
N ASP A 119 -7.55 23.73 10.28
CA ASP A 119 -6.53 23.20 9.39
C ASP A 119 -7.11 22.15 8.44
N VAL A 120 -6.73 22.24 7.16
CA VAL A 120 -7.20 21.33 6.10
C VAL A 120 -6.02 20.52 5.58
N PHE A 121 -6.20 19.21 5.55
CA PHE A 121 -5.24 18.26 5.05
C PHE A 121 -5.74 17.58 3.78
N ARG A 122 -4.79 17.18 2.95
CA ARG A 122 -5.02 16.34 1.78
C ARG A 122 -4.11 15.13 1.87
N TYR A 123 -4.66 13.96 1.62
CA TYR A 123 -3.94 12.71 1.69
C TYR A 123 -4.10 11.90 0.41
N ARG A 124 -3.02 11.29 -0.06
CA ARG A 124 -3.00 10.57 -1.34
C ARG A 124 -2.09 9.36 -1.27
N TYR A 125 -2.50 8.26 -1.90
CA TYR A 125 -1.60 7.18 -2.26
C TYR A 125 -0.91 7.49 -3.58
N LEU A 126 0.43 7.48 -3.59
CA LEU A 126 1.26 7.85 -4.72
C LEU A 126 1.43 6.73 -5.76
N GLY A 127 0.87 5.55 -5.49
CA GLY A 127 1.10 4.36 -6.30
C GLY A 127 2.40 3.66 -5.92
N THR A 128 2.64 2.50 -6.51
CA THR A 128 3.90 1.79 -6.36
C THR A 128 4.09 0.77 -7.48
N GLU A 129 5.35 0.39 -7.72
CA GLU A 129 5.70 -0.75 -8.57
C GLU A 129 5.80 -1.99 -7.67
N MET A 130 5.06 -3.05 -8.02
CA MET A 130 5.14 -4.34 -7.32
C MET A 130 6.48 -4.99 -7.61
N ASP A 131 7.13 -5.47 -6.55
CA ASP A 131 8.38 -6.24 -6.63
C ASP A 131 8.13 -7.68 -7.11
N TRP A 132 6.97 -8.25 -6.79
CA TRP A 132 6.59 -9.59 -7.24
C TRP A 132 5.09 -9.73 -7.51
N TRP A 133 4.76 -10.44 -8.59
CA TRP A 133 3.40 -10.86 -8.94
C TRP A 133 3.44 -12.02 -9.94
N ASP A 134 2.37 -12.83 -9.99
CA ASP A 134 2.17 -13.84 -11.01
C ASP A 134 0.68 -14.05 -11.34
N TRP A 135 0.43 -14.74 -12.46
CA TRP A 135 -0.89 -15.22 -12.84
C TRP A 135 -1.26 -16.47 -12.05
N GLY A 136 -2.50 -16.52 -11.55
CA GLY A 136 -3.01 -17.62 -10.75
C GLY A 136 -3.48 -17.15 -9.38
N GLY A 137 -4.41 -17.90 -8.80
CA GLY A 137 -4.82 -17.72 -7.42
C GLY A 137 -4.00 -18.62 -6.49
N LYS A 138 -4.44 -18.70 -5.24
CA LYS A 138 -3.78 -19.53 -4.22
C LYS A 138 -3.65 -21.00 -4.61
N LYS A 139 -4.62 -21.55 -5.36
CA LYS A 139 -4.59 -22.95 -5.78
C LYS A 139 -3.48 -23.22 -6.78
N GLU A 140 -3.31 -22.34 -7.77
CA GLU A 140 -2.24 -22.42 -8.76
C GLU A 140 -0.86 -22.20 -8.14
N HIS A 141 -0.80 -21.41 -7.05
CA HIS A 141 0.42 -21.13 -6.30
C HIS A 141 0.66 -22.03 -5.08
N ALA A 142 -0.01 -23.18 -4.97
CA ALA A 142 0.12 -24.08 -3.82
C ALA A 142 1.57 -24.51 -3.55
N GLU A 143 2.36 -24.69 -4.60
CA GLU A 143 3.77 -25.11 -4.53
C GLU A 143 4.75 -23.97 -4.88
N THR A 144 4.25 -22.74 -5.01
CA THR A 144 5.11 -21.59 -5.32
C THR A 144 5.76 -21.05 -4.05
N THR A 145 7.08 -21.05 -4.01
CA THR A 145 7.87 -20.43 -2.95
C THR A 145 8.67 -19.24 -3.48
N VAL A 146 8.93 -18.28 -2.59
CA VAL A 146 9.83 -17.15 -2.81
C VAL A 146 10.62 -16.90 -1.53
N LYS A 147 11.70 -16.13 -1.61
CA LYS A 147 12.42 -15.66 -0.42
C LYS A 147 12.13 -14.20 -0.13
N LEU A 148 11.87 -13.93 1.15
CA LEU A 148 11.81 -12.60 1.74
C LEU A 148 13.06 -12.40 2.62
N PRO A 149 13.48 -11.15 2.90
CA PRO A 149 14.56 -10.93 3.86
C PRO A 149 14.16 -11.44 5.24
N SER A 150 15.14 -11.62 6.13
CA SER A 150 14.93 -12.13 7.49
C SER A 150 13.86 -11.41 8.32
N PHE A 151 13.72 -10.10 8.12
CA PHE A 151 12.69 -9.29 8.79
C PHE A 151 11.31 -9.39 8.14
N ILE A 152 11.15 -10.18 7.05
CA ILE A 152 9.96 -10.50 6.25
C ILE A 152 9.34 -9.28 5.53
N SER A 153 9.36 -8.13 6.19
CA SER A 153 8.81 -6.83 5.81
C SER A 153 9.64 -6.11 4.75
N GLY A 154 10.21 -6.83 3.79
CA GLY A 154 11.04 -6.29 2.73
C GLY A 154 10.66 -6.87 1.37
N ARG A 155 11.42 -6.56 0.30
CA ARG A 155 11.11 -7.03 -1.06
C ARG A 155 11.36 -8.53 -1.20
N VAL A 156 10.70 -9.18 -2.15
CA VAL A 156 11.11 -10.51 -2.63
C VAL A 156 12.54 -10.42 -3.15
N VAL A 157 13.43 -11.24 -2.59
CA VAL A 157 14.85 -11.29 -2.92
C VAL A 157 15.20 -12.48 -3.83
N ASP A 158 14.34 -13.49 -3.86
CA ASP A 158 14.48 -14.65 -4.74
C ASP A 158 13.09 -15.11 -5.20
N PRO A 159 12.75 -14.96 -6.50
CA PRO A 159 13.55 -14.31 -7.55
C PRO A 159 13.53 -12.79 -7.43
N TRP A 160 14.71 -12.15 -7.45
CA TRP A 160 14.84 -10.69 -7.30
C TRP A 160 14.24 -9.87 -8.46
N ASP A 161 14.17 -10.45 -9.66
CA ASP A 161 13.71 -9.80 -10.89
C ASP A 161 12.30 -10.25 -11.30
N ASN A 162 11.54 -10.84 -10.36
CA ASN A 162 10.23 -11.42 -10.60
C ASN A 162 10.22 -12.40 -11.80
N ASN A 163 11.30 -13.18 -11.98
CA ASN A 163 11.51 -14.08 -13.12
C ASN A 163 11.39 -13.38 -14.50
N GLY A 164 11.75 -12.10 -14.57
CA GLY A 164 11.65 -11.30 -15.80
C GLY A 164 10.21 -10.95 -16.22
N ARG A 165 9.20 -11.12 -15.35
CA ARG A 165 7.82 -10.72 -15.65
C ARG A 165 7.72 -9.20 -15.86
N PRO A 166 6.76 -8.73 -16.68
CA PRO A 166 6.52 -7.30 -16.85
C PRO A 166 6.24 -6.60 -15.51
N LYS A 167 6.64 -5.33 -15.40
CA LYS A 167 6.37 -4.51 -14.22
C LYS A 167 4.87 -4.34 -14.01
N LEU A 168 4.40 -4.68 -12.81
CA LEU A 168 3.04 -4.40 -12.37
C LEU A 168 3.04 -3.11 -11.54
N VAL A 169 2.25 -2.15 -11.97
CA VAL A 169 2.16 -0.83 -11.33
C VAL A 169 0.77 -0.65 -10.77
N ILE A 170 0.71 -0.22 -9.51
CA ILE A 170 -0.50 0.32 -8.92
C ILE A 170 -0.40 1.83 -9.07
N PRO A 171 -1.31 2.48 -9.83
CA PRO A 171 -1.24 3.91 -10.05
C PRO A 171 -1.51 4.68 -8.76
N ALA A 172 -1.13 5.96 -8.76
CA ALA A 172 -1.54 6.89 -7.72
C ALA A 172 -3.07 6.98 -7.65
N SER A 173 -3.61 7.01 -6.44
CA SER A 173 -5.05 7.20 -6.23
C SER A 173 -5.46 8.66 -6.46
N ASP A 174 -6.76 8.92 -6.42
CA ASP A 174 -7.28 10.25 -6.10
C ASP A 174 -6.85 10.67 -4.68
N ALA A 175 -6.93 11.97 -4.41
CA ALA A 175 -6.64 12.52 -3.09
C ALA A 175 -7.95 12.72 -2.30
N VAL A 176 -7.89 12.45 -1.00
CA VAL A 176 -8.96 12.74 -0.05
C VAL A 176 -8.58 13.93 0.82
N GLU A 177 -9.57 14.67 1.32
CA GLU A 177 -9.35 15.86 2.15
C GLU A 177 -10.15 15.78 3.45
N PHE A 178 -9.56 16.28 4.53
CA PHE A 178 -10.22 16.36 5.82
C PHE A 178 -9.84 17.65 6.57
N THR A 179 -10.73 18.10 7.45
CA THR A 179 -10.57 19.33 8.25
C THR A 179 -10.55 19.02 9.74
N ILE A 180 -9.74 19.77 10.48
CA ILE A 180 -9.64 19.66 11.94
C ILE A 180 -10.78 20.46 12.57
N VAL A 181 -11.57 19.83 13.44
CA VAL A 181 -12.73 20.44 14.11
C VAL A 181 -12.65 20.38 15.63
#